data_AF-A0A2M7B6V7-F1
#
_entry.id   AF-A0A2M7B6V7-F1
#
_cell.length_a   1.000
_cell.length_b   1.000
_cell.length_c   1.000
_cell.angle_alpha   90.00
_cell.angle_beta   90.00
_cell.angle_gamma   90.00
#
_symmetry.space_group_name_H-M   'P 1'
#
loop_
_entity.id
_entity.type
_entity.pdbx_description
1 polymer ?
#
loop_
_entity_poly.entity_id
_entity_poly.type
_entity_poly.pdbx_seq_one_letter_code
_entity_poly.pdbx_strand_id
1 'polypeptide(L)'
;EIENSNLKNRKVILDDVKKEKKNILVQTKSQEKVYQSIISDLQKKQMEIADEINTLEENLRLSFDPRVLPSKRPGVLAYPVTDHYVTQEYGYTDSAKLLYKTKFHNGIDFKASLGTPILAAEDGEVMAVGDNGRVQYGKFILIKHNNNLATLYAHLSRQIVQKGSVIKRGQVIGYSGNTGYSTGPHLHFGVYWALNLKMQSFSGAGLVPVGVTINPANYL
;
A
#
# COMPACT_ATOMS: atom_id res chain seq x y z
N GLU A 1 -23.17 63.92 -3.44
CA GLU A 1 -21.74 63.72 -3.76
C GLU A 1 -21.10 62.54 -3.02
N ILE A 2 -21.28 62.45 -1.69
CA ILE A 2 -20.72 61.36 -0.85
C ILE A 2 -21.16 59.96 -1.33
N GLU A 3 -22.42 59.81 -1.71
CA GLU A 3 -22.98 58.52 -2.16
C GLU A 3 -22.39 58.04 -3.50
N ASN A 4 -22.14 58.97 -4.43
CA ASN A 4 -21.46 58.67 -5.70
C ASN A 4 -19.99 58.30 -5.48
N SER A 5 -19.32 58.92 -4.49
CA SER A 5 -17.97 58.57 -4.08
C SER A 5 -17.93 57.15 -3.47
N ASN A 6 -18.90 56.84 -2.60
CA ASN A 6 -19.02 55.52 -1.97
C ASN A 6 -19.31 54.40 -2.98
N LEU A 7 -20.14 54.66 -3.99
CA LEU A 7 -20.41 53.72 -5.08
C LEU A 7 -19.16 53.45 -5.93
N LYS A 8 -18.37 54.49 -6.24
CA LYS A 8 -17.07 54.32 -6.92
C LYS A 8 -16.10 53.46 -6.11
N ASN A 9 -15.98 53.72 -4.82
CA ASN A 9 -15.09 52.97 -3.94
C ASN A 9 -15.51 51.49 -3.81
N ARG A 10 -16.83 51.21 -3.68
CA ARG A 10 -17.34 49.83 -3.68
C ARG A 10 -17.05 49.08 -4.99
N LYS A 11 -17.10 49.77 -6.13
CA LYS A 11 -16.77 49.17 -7.43
C LYS A 11 -15.29 48.79 -7.54
N VAL A 12 -14.39 49.65 -7.06
CA VAL A 12 -12.94 49.38 -7.01
C VAL A 12 -12.66 48.16 -6.13
N ILE A 13 -13.24 48.09 -4.93
CA ILE A 13 -13.09 46.94 -4.02
C ILE A 13 -13.57 45.64 -4.68
N LEU A 14 -14.72 45.67 -5.38
CA LEU A 14 -15.23 44.49 -6.09
C LEU A 14 -14.30 44.03 -7.22
N ASP A 15 -13.68 44.96 -7.94
CA ASP A 15 -12.74 44.64 -9.02
C ASP A 15 -11.41 44.09 -8.48
N ASP A 16 -10.94 44.60 -7.34
CA ASP A 16 -9.79 44.05 -6.62
C ASP A 16 -10.04 42.63 -6.13
N VAL A 17 -11.21 42.36 -5.51
CA VAL A 17 -11.62 41.01 -5.08
C VAL A 17 -11.72 40.05 -6.27
N LYS A 18 -12.24 40.50 -7.42
CA LYS A 18 -12.27 39.68 -8.64
C LYS A 18 -10.86 39.36 -9.16
N LYS A 19 -9.95 40.34 -9.13
CA LYS A 19 -8.56 40.17 -9.56
C LYS A 19 -7.82 39.21 -8.65
N GLU A 20 -8.00 39.33 -7.34
CA GLU A 20 -7.45 38.41 -6.34
C GLU A 20 -7.98 36.98 -6.55
N LYS A 21 -9.30 36.81 -6.70
CA LYS A 21 -9.91 35.50 -7.01
C LYS A 21 -9.37 34.90 -8.30
N LYS A 22 -9.14 35.72 -9.34
CA LYS A 22 -8.55 35.27 -10.61
C LYS A 22 -7.10 34.82 -10.43
N ASN A 23 -6.31 35.53 -9.63
CA ASN A 23 -4.94 35.16 -9.31
C ASN A 23 -4.88 33.84 -8.52
N ILE A 24 -5.72 33.70 -7.49
CA ILE A 24 -5.86 32.46 -6.72
C ILE A 24 -6.27 31.30 -7.65
N LEU A 25 -7.23 31.50 -8.55
CA LEU A 25 -7.65 30.48 -9.51
C LEU A 25 -6.54 30.06 -10.48
N VAL A 26 -5.72 31.01 -10.93
CA VAL A 26 -4.56 30.70 -11.80
C VAL A 26 -3.51 29.91 -11.02
N GLN A 27 -3.22 30.31 -9.77
CA GLN A 27 -2.31 29.58 -8.89
C GLN A 27 -2.80 28.15 -8.63
N THR A 28 -4.08 27.96 -8.28
CA THR A 28 -4.64 26.62 -8.03
C THR A 28 -4.65 25.76 -9.29
N LYS A 29 -5.01 26.31 -10.46
CA LYS A 29 -4.92 25.59 -11.75
C LYS A 29 -3.49 25.20 -12.12
N SER A 30 -2.52 26.08 -11.85
CA SER A 30 -1.11 25.77 -12.10
C SER A 30 -0.62 24.62 -11.21
N GLN A 31 -1.02 24.61 -9.94
CA GLN A 31 -0.74 23.53 -9.00
C GLN A 31 -1.46 22.23 -9.39
N GLU A 32 -2.73 22.32 -9.82
CA GLU A 32 -3.49 21.17 -10.32
C GLU A 32 -2.78 20.50 -11.49
N LYS A 33 -2.30 21.28 -12.46
CA LYS A 33 -1.54 20.74 -13.60
C LYS A 33 -0.26 20.02 -13.16
N VAL A 34 0.45 20.57 -12.16
CA VAL A 34 1.63 19.92 -11.58
C VAL A 34 1.24 18.60 -10.90
N TYR A 35 0.17 18.57 -10.10
CA TYR A 35 -0.31 17.35 -9.46
C TYR A 35 -0.76 16.29 -10.47
N GLN A 36 -1.48 16.68 -11.52
CA GLN A 36 -1.88 15.79 -12.60
C GLN A 36 -0.66 15.16 -13.29
N SER A 37 0.39 15.95 -13.56
CA SER A 37 1.65 15.43 -14.09
C SER A 37 2.30 14.43 -13.15
N ILE A 38 2.38 14.75 -11.85
CA ILE A 38 2.95 13.84 -10.84
C ILE A 38 2.15 12.54 -10.75
N ILE A 39 0.81 12.61 -10.75
CA ILE A 39 -0.05 11.42 -10.71
C ILE A 39 0.18 10.56 -11.96
N SER A 40 0.23 11.18 -13.14
CA SER A 40 0.52 10.48 -14.39
C SER A 40 1.89 9.78 -14.36
N ASP A 41 2.93 10.46 -13.86
CA ASP A 41 4.26 9.89 -13.74
C ASP A 41 4.32 8.73 -12.73
N LEU A 42 3.61 8.85 -11.60
CA LEU A 42 3.50 7.79 -10.60
C LEU A 42 2.74 6.58 -11.15
N GLN A 43 1.65 6.79 -11.89
CA GLN A 43 0.89 5.73 -12.55
C GLN A 43 1.75 5.00 -13.57
N LYS A 44 2.52 5.73 -14.39
CA LYS A 44 3.42 5.13 -15.37
C LYS A 44 4.48 4.24 -14.68
N LYS A 45 5.14 4.76 -13.64
CA LYS A 45 6.11 3.99 -12.85
C LYS A 45 5.49 2.74 -12.23
N GLN A 46 4.30 2.87 -11.66
CA GLN A 46 3.57 1.74 -11.09
C GLN A 46 3.28 0.67 -12.15
N MET A 47 2.87 1.07 -13.36
CA MET A 47 2.60 0.14 -14.45
C MET A 47 3.84 -0.60 -14.96
N GLU A 48 4.99 0.07 -15.03
CA GLU A 48 6.28 -0.53 -15.42
C GLU A 48 6.75 -1.54 -14.37
N ILE A 49 6.68 -1.16 -13.08
CA ILE A 49 7.02 -2.05 -11.96
C ILE A 49 6.10 -3.27 -11.92
N ALA A 50 4.79 -3.08 -12.15
CA ALA A 50 3.83 -4.17 -12.13
C ALA A 50 4.10 -5.23 -13.22
N ASP A 51 4.51 -4.81 -14.42
CA ASP A 51 4.88 -5.74 -15.49
C ASP A 51 6.11 -6.57 -15.10
N GLU A 52 7.14 -5.91 -14.60
CA GLU A 52 8.39 -6.55 -14.21
C GLU A 52 8.17 -7.54 -13.06
N ILE A 53 7.40 -7.14 -12.02
CA ILE A 53 7.01 -8.04 -10.92
C ILE A 53 6.23 -9.23 -11.46
N ASN A 54 5.24 -9.01 -12.34
CA ASN A 54 4.44 -10.11 -12.86
C ASN A 54 5.30 -11.14 -13.60
N THR A 55 6.22 -10.70 -14.46
CA THR A 55 7.15 -11.60 -15.16
C THR A 55 8.04 -12.36 -14.19
N LEU A 56 8.56 -11.70 -13.15
CA LEU A 56 9.39 -12.37 -12.13
C LEU A 56 8.57 -13.40 -11.34
N GLU A 57 7.36 -13.06 -10.91
CA GLU A 57 6.48 -13.96 -10.18
C GLU A 57 6.04 -15.17 -11.01
N GLU A 58 5.73 -14.98 -12.30
CA GLU A 58 5.41 -16.07 -13.22
C GLU A 58 6.56 -17.07 -13.35
N ASN A 59 7.79 -16.59 -13.48
CA ASN A 59 8.98 -17.45 -13.49
C ASN A 59 9.16 -18.19 -12.16
N LEU A 60 8.92 -17.51 -11.03
CA LEU A 60 9.02 -18.14 -9.71
C LEU A 60 7.92 -19.20 -9.49
N ARG A 61 6.73 -19.01 -10.06
CA ARG A 61 5.61 -19.98 -10.02
C ARG A 61 5.97 -21.31 -10.68
N LEU A 62 6.89 -21.34 -11.66
CA LEU A 62 7.35 -22.59 -12.30
C LEU A 62 8.03 -23.55 -11.33
N SER A 63 8.62 -23.03 -10.26
CA SER A 63 9.32 -23.79 -9.22
C SER A 63 8.46 -24.06 -7.97
N PHE A 64 7.19 -23.65 -7.98
CA PHE A 64 6.34 -23.68 -6.80
C PHE A 64 5.93 -25.12 -6.44
N ASP A 65 6.39 -25.60 -5.28
CA ASP A 65 5.92 -26.86 -4.70
C ASP A 65 4.94 -26.59 -3.55
N PRO A 66 3.63 -26.80 -3.74
CA PRO A 66 2.65 -26.57 -2.68
C PRO A 66 2.74 -27.56 -1.51
N ARG A 67 3.45 -28.69 -1.66
CA ARG A 67 3.56 -29.73 -0.62
C ARG A 67 4.45 -29.32 0.55
N VAL A 68 5.31 -28.31 0.35
CA VAL A 68 6.19 -27.79 1.41
C VAL A 68 5.47 -26.78 2.31
N LEU A 69 4.27 -26.35 1.92
CA LEU A 69 3.44 -25.44 2.70
C LEU A 69 2.64 -26.22 3.77
N PRO A 70 2.26 -25.56 4.88
CA PRO A 70 1.41 -26.18 5.87
C PRO A 70 0.04 -26.50 5.25
N SER A 71 -0.64 -27.48 5.83
CA SER A 71 -2.03 -27.80 5.47
C SER A 71 -2.91 -26.56 5.61
N LYS A 72 -3.73 -26.30 4.60
CA LYS A 72 -4.68 -25.19 4.59
C LYS A 72 -5.74 -25.42 5.67
N ARG A 73 -5.71 -24.60 6.71
CA ARG A 73 -6.69 -24.60 7.80
C ARG A 73 -6.63 -23.26 8.54
N PRO A 74 -7.76 -22.81 9.11
CA PRO A 74 -7.76 -21.60 9.93
C PRO A 74 -6.81 -21.68 11.13
N GLY A 75 -6.31 -20.53 11.56
CA GLY A 75 -5.45 -20.40 12.73
C GLY A 75 -3.98 -20.76 12.52
N VAL A 76 -3.57 -21.24 11.34
CA VAL A 76 -2.14 -21.37 10.98
C VAL A 76 -1.45 -20.00 11.02
N LEU A 77 -2.18 -18.95 10.64
CA LEU A 77 -1.83 -17.56 10.84
C LEU A 77 -2.89 -16.93 11.74
N ALA A 78 -2.48 -16.07 12.68
CA ALA A 78 -3.41 -15.20 13.40
C ALA A 78 -3.87 -14.06 12.49
N TYR A 79 -5.04 -13.51 12.77
CA TYR A 79 -5.42 -12.24 12.21
C TYR A 79 -4.45 -11.13 12.65
N PRO A 80 -3.97 -10.29 11.72
CA PRO A 80 -2.98 -9.25 12.02
C PRO A 80 -3.61 -7.95 12.57
N VAL A 81 -4.93 -7.91 12.73
CA VAL A 81 -5.74 -6.80 13.24
C VAL A 81 -6.81 -7.36 14.17
N THR A 82 -7.36 -6.54 15.06
CA THR A 82 -8.42 -6.96 15.98
C THR A 82 -9.82 -6.94 15.35
N ASP A 83 -10.06 -6.03 14.40
CA ASP A 83 -11.27 -6.00 13.57
C ASP A 83 -10.97 -6.75 12.27
N HIS A 84 -11.51 -7.95 12.12
CA HIS A 84 -11.22 -8.85 11.00
C HIS A 84 -12.04 -8.53 9.74
N TYR A 85 -12.63 -7.34 9.64
CA TYR A 85 -13.43 -6.94 8.49
C TYR A 85 -12.57 -6.80 7.23
N VAL A 86 -12.77 -7.72 6.29
CA VAL A 86 -12.11 -7.71 4.98
C VAL A 86 -12.81 -6.71 4.05
N THR A 87 -12.04 -5.77 3.50
CA THR A 87 -12.50 -4.79 2.51
C THR A 87 -12.22 -5.24 1.08
N GLN A 88 -11.21 -6.08 0.88
CA GLN A 88 -10.88 -6.64 -0.43
C GLN A 88 -10.23 -8.01 -0.30
N GLU A 89 -10.79 -8.97 -1.02
CA GLU A 89 -10.29 -10.35 -1.06
C GLU A 89 -9.05 -10.52 -1.95
N TYR A 90 -8.37 -11.65 -1.78
CA TYR A 90 -7.27 -12.08 -2.63
C TYR A 90 -7.74 -12.50 -4.03
N GLY A 91 -6.96 -12.18 -5.05
CA GLY A 91 -7.14 -12.67 -6.41
C GLY A 91 -7.83 -11.70 -7.37
N TYR A 92 -8.51 -12.24 -8.38
CA TYR A 92 -9.20 -11.47 -9.43
C TYR A 92 -10.56 -10.95 -8.96
N THR A 93 -10.55 -9.91 -8.13
CA THR A 93 -11.78 -9.25 -7.63
C THR A 93 -12.22 -8.11 -8.55
N ASP A 94 -13.47 -7.64 -8.42
CA ASP A 94 -13.94 -6.48 -9.19
C ASP A 94 -13.17 -5.20 -8.85
N SER A 95 -12.81 -5.01 -7.57
CA SER A 95 -11.90 -3.93 -7.16
C SER A 95 -10.52 -4.09 -7.81
N ALA A 96 -9.96 -5.31 -7.83
CA ALA A 96 -8.66 -5.57 -8.42
C ALA A 96 -8.62 -5.25 -9.92
N LYS A 97 -9.70 -5.52 -10.66
CA LYS A 97 -9.83 -5.18 -12.09
C LYS A 97 -9.73 -3.68 -12.35
N LEU A 98 -10.13 -2.85 -11.40
CA LEU A 98 -10.11 -1.39 -11.49
C LEU A 98 -8.79 -0.79 -10.99
N LEU A 99 -8.17 -1.40 -9.98
CA LEU A 99 -7.05 -0.82 -9.25
C LEU A 99 -5.67 -1.32 -9.70
N TYR A 100 -5.57 -2.50 -10.29
CA TYR A 100 -4.28 -3.10 -10.64
C TYR A 100 -4.20 -3.46 -12.11
N LYS A 101 -3.02 -3.23 -12.69
CA LYS A 101 -2.72 -3.60 -14.08
C LYS A 101 -2.89 -5.10 -14.35
N THR A 102 -2.44 -5.94 -13.43
CA THR A 102 -2.59 -7.41 -13.47
C THR A 102 -4.03 -7.86 -13.22
N LYS A 103 -4.92 -6.95 -12.78
CA LYS A 103 -6.28 -7.22 -12.32
C LYS A 103 -6.34 -8.20 -11.15
N PHE A 104 -5.21 -8.40 -10.47
CA PHE A 104 -5.02 -9.40 -9.43
C PHE A 104 -4.56 -8.74 -8.14
N HIS A 105 -5.25 -9.02 -7.04
CA HIS A 105 -4.86 -8.59 -5.71
C HIS A 105 -4.04 -9.67 -5.01
N ASN A 106 -2.80 -9.36 -4.66
CA ASN A 106 -1.83 -10.32 -4.16
C ASN A 106 -1.85 -10.53 -2.63
N GLY A 107 -2.84 -9.97 -1.95
CA GLY A 107 -3.06 -10.09 -0.50
C GLY A 107 -4.54 -10.00 -0.15
N ILE A 108 -4.84 -9.76 1.13
CA ILE A 108 -6.17 -9.40 1.62
C ILE A 108 -6.07 -8.05 2.31
N ASP A 109 -7.06 -7.20 2.07
CA ASP A 109 -7.12 -5.89 2.72
C ASP A 109 -8.10 -5.92 3.88
N PHE A 110 -7.62 -5.54 5.06
CA PHE A 110 -8.44 -5.37 6.25
C PHE A 110 -8.75 -3.89 6.49
N LYS A 111 -9.98 -3.62 6.91
CA LYS A 111 -10.36 -2.31 7.42
C LYS A 111 -9.49 -1.97 8.65
N ALA A 112 -8.67 -0.93 8.51
CA ALA A 112 -7.84 -0.45 9.60
C ALA A 112 -7.71 1.08 9.49
N SER A 113 -8.31 1.80 10.45
CA SER A 113 -8.12 3.25 10.55
C SER A 113 -6.65 3.59 10.77
N LEU A 114 -6.24 4.81 10.43
CA LEU A 114 -4.86 5.26 10.66
C LEU A 114 -4.46 5.06 12.13
N GLY A 115 -3.36 4.36 12.38
CA GLY A 115 -2.84 4.13 13.73
C GLY A 115 -3.36 2.88 14.43
N THR A 116 -4.19 2.04 13.79
CA THR A 116 -4.57 0.73 14.33
C THR A 116 -3.31 -0.13 14.55
N PRO A 117 -3.12 -0.74 15.73
CA PRO A 117 -2.01 -1.66 15.98
C PRO A 117 -2.05 -2.86 15.02
N ILE A 118 -0.90 -3.21 14.46
CA ILE A 118 -0.74 -4.36 13.57
C ILE A 118 0.06 -5.43 14.31
N LEU A 119 -0.49 -6.65 14.31
CA LEU A 119 0.00 -7.80 15.04
C LEU A 119 0.70 -8.76 14.08
N ALA A 120 1.77 -9.40 14.54
CA ALA A 120 2.40 -10.48 13.82
C ALA A 120 1.48 -11.72 13.78
N ALA A 121 1.24 -12.23 12.59
CA ALA A 121 0.35 -13.36 12.37
C ALA A 121 0.92 -14.68 12.92
N GLU A 122 2.25 -14.83 12.98
CA GLU A 122 2.90 -16.04 13.49
C GLU A 122 4.32 -15.73 13.99
N ASP A 123 4.88 -16.60 14.81
CA ASP A 123 6.29 -16.58 15.22
C ASP A 123 7.22 -16.55 14.01
N GLY A 124 8.30 -15.77 14.09
CA GLY A 124 9.22 -15.64 12.97
C GLY A 124 10.34 -14.63 13.16
N GLU A 125 10.98 -14.29 12.06
CA GLU A 125 12.05 -13.29 12.00
C GLU A 125 11.72 -12.24 10.93
N VAL A 126 11.95 -10.96 11.26
CA VAL A 126 11.76 -9.86 10.31
C VAL A 126 12.81 -9.94 9.20
N MET A 127 12.39 -10.32 7.99
CA MET A 127 13.26 -10.36 6.81
C MET A 127 13.57 -8.96 6.27
N ALA A 128 12.59 -8.07 6.29
CA ALA A 128 12.71 -6.73 5.74
C ALA A 128 11.76 -5.74 6.41
N VAL A 129 12.23 -4.50 6.49
CA VAL A 129 11.44 -3.31 6.79
C VAL A 129 11.81 -2.31 5.72
N GLY A 130 10.84 -1.79 4.99
CA GLY A 130 11.11 -0.94 3.83
C GLY A 130 10.06 0.13 3.61
N ASP A 131 10.36 1.04 2.69
CA ASP A 131 9.45 2.08 2.22
C ASP A 131 9.56 2.20 0.70
N ASN A 132 8.48 1.89 -0.01
CA ASN A 132 8.42 1.98 -1.47
C ASN A 132 7.79 3.29 -1.99
N GLY A 133 7.71 4.33 -1.15
CA GLY A 133 7.18 5.63 -1.54
C GLY A 133 5.69 5.57 -1.88
N ARG A 134 5.31 5.98 -3.10
CA ARG A 134 3.91 6.08 -3.58
C ARG A 134 3.53 5.08 -4.66
N VAL A 135 4.45 4.18 -5.03
CA VAL A 135 4.29 3.32 -6.22
C VAL A 135 4.00 1.86 -5.90
N GLN A 136 4.28 1.38 -4.69
CA GLN A 136 4.05 -0.01 -4.24
C GLN A 136 3.52 -0.03 -2.78
N TYR A 137 4.02 -0.91 -1.92
CA TYR A 137 3.49 -1.16 -0.56
C TYR A 137 3.62 0.02 0.43
N GLY A 138 4.35 1.08 0.06
CA GLY A 138 4.71 2.15 0.99
C GLY A 138 5.58 1.58 2.11
N LYS A 139 5.31 1.96 3.35
CA LYS A 139 5.97 1.36 4.50
C LYS A 139 5.43 -0.05 4.74
N PHE A 140 6.34 -1.02 4.77
CA PHE A 140 5.98 -2.40 5.00
C PHE A 140 6.91 -3.11 5.99
N ILE A 141 6.44 -4.24 6.50
CA ILE A 141 7.22 -5.23 7.26
C ILE A 141 7.02 -6.58 6.59
N LEU A 142 8.11 -7.33 6.45
CA LEU A 142 8.10 -8.69 5.93
C LEU A 142 8.66 -9.64 6.98
N ILE A 143 7.89 -10.65 7.36
CA ILE A 143 8.26 -11.63 8.39
C ILE A 143 8.30 -13.02 7.75
N LYS A 144 9.39 -13.74 7.97
CA LYS A 144 9.51 -15.16 7.62
C LYS A 144 9.18 -16.01 8.82
N HIS A 145 8.38 -17.04 8.58
CA HIS A 145 7.96 -17.99 9.60
C HIS A 145 8.66 -19.34 9.41
N ASN A 146 8.61 -20.17 10.46
CA ASN A 146 9.24 -21.49 10.47
C ASN A 146 8.45 -22.55 9.68
N ASN A 147 7.28 -22.20 9.17
CA ASN A 147 6.38 -23.09 8.43
C ASN A 147 6.42 -22.86 6.91
N ASN A 148 7.53 -22.35 6.36
CA ASN A 148 7.70 -22.02 4.94
C ASN A 148 6.74 -20.94 4.39
N LEU A 149 5.97 -20.27 5.25
CA LEU A 149 5.23 -19.07 4.90
C LEU A 149 6.02 -17.82 5.29
N ALA A 150 5.76 -16.73 4.58
CA ALA A 150 6.14 -15.39 4.97
C ALA A 150 4.94 -14.46 4.87
N THR A 151 4.86 -13.48 5.75
CA THR A 151 3.77 -12.50 5.80
C THR A 151 4.28 -11.09 5.52
N LEU A 152 3.50 -10.36 4.73
CA LEU A 152 3.73 -8.95 4.39
C LEU A 152 2.64 -8.10 5.04
N TYR A 153 3.05 -7.02 5.70
CA TYR A 153 2.18 -6.03 6.32
C TYR A 153 2.49 -4.69 5.68
N ALA A 154 1.59 -4.15 4.87
CA ALA A 154 1.84 -2.98 4.03
C ALA A 154 0.95 -1.79 4.39
N HIS A 155 1.21 -0.65 3.73
CA HIS A 155 0.54 0.63 3.92
C HIS A 155 0.67 1.22 5.33
N LEU A 156 1.69 0.82 6.09
CA LEU A 156 1.87 1.21 7.49
C LEU A 156 2.13 2.71 7.65
N SER A 157 1.66 3.31 8.74
CA SER A 157 2.09 4.67 9.10
C SER A 157 3.45 4.66 9.78
N ARG A 158 3.70 3.60 10.59
CA ARG A 158 4.91 3.42 11.39
C ARG A 158 5.24 1.95 11.55
N GLN A 159 6.51 1.60 11.33
CA GLN A 159 7.11 0.34 11.74
C GLN A 159 7.80 0.52 13.10
N ILE A 160 7.70 -0.48 13.99
CA ILE A 160 8.37 -0.43 15.31
C ILE A 160 9.32 -1.61 15.54
N VAL A 161 9.59 -2.37 14.49
CA VAL A 161 10.56 -3.48 14.47
C VAL A 161 11.61 -3.22 13.41
N GLN A 162 12.72 -3.96 13.48
CA GLN A 162 13.83 -3.87 12.54
C GLN A 162 14.16 -5.24 11.93
N LYS A 163 14.84 -5.24 10.78
CA LYS A 163 15.34 -6.47 10.16
C LYS A 163 16.16 -7.29 11.15
N GLY A 164 15.95 -8.61 11.16
CA GLY A 164 16.60 -9.56 12.08
C GLY A 164 15.92 -9.68 13.45
N SER A 165 14.87 -8.91 13.73
CA SER A 165 14.13 -9.06 14.99
C SER A 165 13.38 -10.38 15.01
N VAL A 166 13.49 -11.13 16.11
CA VAL A 166 12.64 -12.28 16.40
C VAL A 166 11.29 -11.78 16.92
N ILE A 167 10.21 -12.26 16.32
CA ILE A 167 8.85 -11.82 16.58
C ILE A 167 8.03 -12.99 17.10
N LYS A 168 7.16 -12.70 18.06
CA LYS A 168 6.14 -13.64 18.54
C LYS A 168 4.78 -13.37 17.92
N ARG A 169 4.02 -14.42 17.67
CA ARG A 169 2.61 -14.33 17.26
C ARG A 169 1.86 -13.39 18.20
N GLY A 170 1.07 -12.47 17.62
CA GLY A 170 0.32 -11.47 18.36
C GLY A 170 1.14 -10.26 18.85
N GLN A 171 2.46 -10.23 18.64
CA GLN A 171 3.28 -9.07 18.98
C GLN A 171 2.93 -7.89 18.08
N VAL A 172 2.80 -6.69 18.66
CA VAL A 172 2.64 -5.45 17.88
C VAL A 172 3.95 -5.15 17.13
N ILE A 173 3.87 -5.04 15.80
CA ILE A 173 5.03 -4.82 14.92
C ILE A 173 5.01 -3.43 14.25
N GLY A 174 3.85 -2.77 14.24
CA GLY A 174 3.66 -1.48 13.62
C GLY A 174 2.23 -0.97 13.76
N TYR A 175 1.92 0.07 13.00
CA TYR A 175 0.61 0.70 12.99
C TYR A 175 0.15 0.93 11.55
N SER A 176 -1.12 0.64 11.27
CA SER A 176 -1.74 0.86 9.96
C SER A 176 -1.64 2.32 9.53
N GLY A 177 -1.73 2.55 8.23
CA GLY A 177 -1.66 3.88 7.66
C GLY A 177 -2.25 3.95 6.26
N ASN A 178 -1.68 4.83 5.45
CA ASN A 178 -2.09 5.05 4.07
C ASN A 178 -0.88 5.43 3.18
N THR A 179 0.28 4.82 3.46
CA THR A 179 1.49 5.02 2.64
C THR A 179 1.46 4.11 1.42
N GLY A 180 2.24 4.39 0.38
CA GLY A 180 2.26 3.55 -0.81
C GLY A 180 1.14 3.88 -1.78
N TYR A 181 0.90 2.91 -2.67
CA TYR A 181 -0.21 2.88 -3.59
C TYR A 181 -1.45 2.39 -2.84
N SER A 182 -2.14 3.32 -2.20
CA SER A 182 -3.32 3.07 -1.38
C SER A 182 -4.38 4.13 -1.61
N THR A 183 -5.65 3.72 -1.68
CA THR A 183 -6.80 4.61 -1.89
C THR A 183 -7.36 5.20 -0.59
N GLY A 184 -7.04 4.59 0.55
CA GLY A 184 -7.48 5.03 1.88
C GLY A 184 -6.90 4.16 2.99
N PRO A 185 -7.02 4.54 4.27
CA PRO A 185 -6.44 3.78 5.36
C PRO A 185 -6.95 2.34 5.45
N HIS A 186 -6.04 1.37 5.36
CA HIS A 186 -6.28 -0.06 5.51
C HIS A 186 -4.97 -0.79 5.83
N LEU A 187 -5.06 -2.09 6.14
CA LEU A 187 -3.90 -2.99 6.16
C LEU A 187 -3.99 -3.91 4.95
N HIS A 188 -2.98 -3.86 4.08
CA HIS A 188 -2.75 -4.92 3.10
C HIS A 188 -1.91 -6.02 3.73
N PHE A 189 -2.46 -7.23 3.75
CA PHE A 189 -1.84 -8.44 4.31
C PHE A 189 -1.56 -9.47 3.22
N GLY A 190 -0.29 -9.66 2.89
CA GLY A 190 0.17 -10.64 1.91
C GLY A 190 0.71 -11.91 2.56
N VAL A 191 0.54 -13.05 1.91
CA VAL A 191 1.18 -14.32 2.29
C VAL A 191 1.98 -14.85 1.11
N TYR A 192 3.21 -15.26 1.38
CA TYR A 192 4.16 -15.73 0.37
C TYR A 192 4.71 -17.11 0.72
N TRP A 193 5.13 -17.85 -0.31
CA TRP A 193 6.03 -18.99 -0.12
C TRP A 193 7.44 -18.48 0.24
N ALA A 194 7.88 -18.73 1.47
CA ALA A 194 9.09 -18.10 1.99
C ALA A 194 10.39 -18.52 1.28
N LEU A 195 10.45 -19.70 0.66
CA LEU A 195 11.68 -20.22 0.07
C LEU A 195 12.06 -19.50 -1.22
N ASN A 196 11.10 -18.92 -1.94
CA ASN A 196 11.36 -18.20 -3.18
C ASN A 196 11.23 -16.67 -3.07
N LEU A 197 10.93 -16.19 -1.87
CA LEU A 197 10.72 -14.79 -1.59
C LEU A 197 12.06 -14.05 -1.60
N LYS A 198 12.16 -13.01 -2.41
CA LYS A 198 13.37 -12.20 -2.60
C LYS A 198 13.02 -10.72 -2.55
N MET A 199 13.96 -9.91 -2.08
CA MET A 199 13.88 -8.46 -2.19
C MET A 199 14.53 -8.05 -3.52
N GLN A 200 13.72 -7.57 -4.46
CA GLN A 200 14.18 -7.11 -5.77
C GLN A 200 14.19 -5.59 -5.80
N SER A 201 15.25 -5.00 -6.37
CA SER A 201 15.34 -3.55 -6.52
C SER A 201 14.66 -3.11 -7.81
N PHE A 202 13.77 -2.12 -7.70
CA PHE A 202 13.09 -1.51 -8.84
C PHE A 202 13.37 0.00 -8.88
N SER A 203 13.54 0.52 -10.09
CA SER A 203 13.72 1.96 -10.30
C SER A 203 12.49 2.73 -9.78
N GLY A 204 12.71 3.66 -8.84
CA GLY A 204 11.65 4.47 -8.26
C GLY A 204 10.83 3.84 -7.11
N ALA A 205 11.02 2.55 -6.81
CA ALA A 205 10.38 1.87 -5.66
C ALA A 205 11.36 1.30 -4.64
N GLY A 206 12.65 1.20 -4.98
CA GLY A 206 13.65 0.58 -4.11
C GLY A 206 13.43 -0.93 -3.99
N LEU A 207 13.68 -1.49 -2.80
CA LEU A 207 13.53 -2.92 -2.54
C LEU A 207 12.07 -3.30 -2.32
N VAL A 208 11.52 -4.13 -3.21
CA VAL A 208 10.15 -4.66 -3.15
C VAL A 208 10.21 -6.18 -2.97
N PRO A 209 9.37 -6.76 -2.09
CA PRO A 209 9.26 -8.22 -1.99
C PRO A 209 8.62 -8.80 -3.25
N VAL A 210 9.30 -9.77 -3.85
CA VAL A 210 8.83 -10.53 -5.02
C VAL A 210 8.90 -12.02 -4.71
N GLY A 211 7.80 -12.73 -4.91
CA GLY A 211 7.68 -14.13 -4.54
C GLY A 211 6.35 -14.73 -4.97
N VAL A 212 6.17 -16.03 -4.76
CA VAL A 212 4.86 -16.66 -5.04
C VAL A 212 3.89 -16.29 -3.93
N THR A 213 2.87 -15.51 -4.29
CA THR A 213 1.79 -15.13 -3.38
C THR A 213 0.81 -16.29 -3.20
N ILE A 214 0.27 -16.42 -2.00
CA ILE A 214 -0.69 -17.45 -1.60
C ILE A 214 -1.89 -16.75 -1.01
N ASN A 215 -3.10 -17.26 -1.25
CA ASN A 215 -4.32 -16.71 -0.66
C ASN A 215 -4.24 -16.78 0.89
N PRO A 216 -4.19 -15.64 1.60
CA PRO A 216 -4.11 -15.61 3.06
C PRO A 216 -5.29 -16.29 3.75
N ALA A 217 -6.49 -16.26 3.15
CA ALA A 217 -7.70 -16.90 3.69
C ALA A 217 -7.59 -18.43 3.84
N ASN A 218 -6.59 -19.06 3.22
CA ASN A 218 -6.31 -20.49 3.43
C ASN A 218 -5.75 -20.81 4.83
N TYR A 219 -5.23 -19.80 5.54
CA TYR A 219 -4.44 -19.98 6.77
C TYR A 219 -4.92 -19.13 7.96
N LEU A 220 -5.67 -18.06 7.70
CA LEU A 220 -6.33 -17.24 8.72
C LEU A 220 -7.47 -18.00 9.39
#